data_AF-A0AAW0HIK7-F1
#
_entry.id   AF-A0AAW0HIK7-F1
#
_cell.length_a   1.000
_cell.length_b   1.000
_cell.length_c   1.000
_cell.angle_alpha   90.00
_cell.angle_beta   90.00
_cell.angle_gamma   90.00
#
_symmetry.space_group_name_H-M   'P 1'
#
loop_
_entity.id
_entity.type
_entity.pdbx_description
1 polymer ?
#
loop_
_entity_poly.entity_id
_entity_poly.type
_entity_poly.pdbx_seq_one_letter_code
_entity_poly.pdbx_strand_id
1 'polypeptide(L)' 'MEVRYMGHEEVLLPTRALDFNTQSQVTREAIGLMGEAVPSTKGARKRRKPGSHQANSLLGRSNLKFAECQGLPLCPPAA' A
#
# COMPACT_ATOMS: atom_id res chain seq x y z
N MET A 1 6.15 19.13 -7.22
CA MET A 1 6.08 17.91 -6.40
C MET A 1 5.97 16.73 -7.36
N GLU A 2 6.84 15.74 -7.21
CA GLU A 2 6.81 14.51 -8.02
C GLU A 2 6.06 13.43 -7.25
N VAL A 3 5.07 12.79 -7.88
CA VAL A 3 4.31 11.68 -7.29
C VAL A 3 4.95 10.37 -7.74
N ARG A 4 5.16 9.44 -6.80
CA ARG A 4 5.72 8.10 -7.08
C ARG A 4 4.67 7.03 -6.83
N TYR A 5 4.45 6.17 -7.82
CA TYR A 5 3.65 4.96 -7.62
C TYR A 5 4.44 3.94 -6.80
N MET A 6 3.84 3.42 -5.72
CA MET A 6 4.50 2.50 -4.80
C MET A 6 3.96 1.07 -4.86
N GLY A 7 2.86 0.83 -5.56
CA GLY A 7 2.22 -0.48 -5.61
C GLY A 7 0.72 -0.40 -5.35
N HIS A 8 0.11 -1.58 -5.31
CA HIS A 8 -1.29 -1.77 -4.98
C HIS A 8 -1.40 -2.72 -3.79
N GLU A 9 -2.23 -2.37 -2.83
CA GLU A 9 -2.61 -3.26 -1.74
C GLU A 9 -4.07 -3.67 -1.95
N GLU A 10 -4.32 -4.96 -2.13
CA GLU A 10 -5.69 -5.47 -2.26
C GLU A 10 -6.44 -5.33 -0.94
N VAL A 11 -7.72 -4.96 -1.01
CA VAL A 11 -8.64 -4.94 0.15
C VAL A 11 -9.76 -5.93 -0.13
N LEU A 12 -9.92 -6.92 0.75
CA LEU A 12 -10.84 -8.06 0.56
C LEU A 12 -12.32 -7.68 0.63
N LEU A 13 -12.64 -6.54 1.25
CA LEU A 13 -14.01 -6.03 1.34
C LEU A 13 -14.15 -4.70 0.58
N PRO A 14 -15.32 -4.44 -0.03
CA PRO A 14 -15.62 -3.14 -0.61
C PRO A 14 -15.48 -2.03 0.44
N THR A 15 -14.82 -0.94 0.08
CA THR A 15 -14.62 0.21 1.00
C THR A 15 -15.94 0.75 1.55
N ARG A 16 -17.00 0.79 0.72
CA ARG A 16 -18.36 1.18 1.13
C ARG A 16 -18.98 0.28 2.20
N ALA A 17 -18.48 -0.94 2.38
CA ALA A 17 -18.95 -1.88 3.41
C ALA A 17 -18.18 -1.73 4.73
N LEU A 18 -17.12 -0.92 4.74
CA LEU A 18 -16.33 -0.60 5.92
C LEU A 18 -16.79 0.73 6.51
N ASP A 19 -16.82 0.85 7.84
CA ASP A 19 -16.99 2.15 8.48
C ASP A 19 -15.77 3.05 8.26
N PHE A 20 -15.94 4.36 8.46
CA PHE A 20 -14.89 5.34 8.21
C PHE A 20 -13.61 5.12 9.03
N ASN A 21 -13.72 4.64 10.27
CA ASN A 21 -12.57 4.35 11.13
C ASN A 21 -11.78 3.16 10.57
N THR A 22 -12.48 2.10 10.18
CA THR A 22 -11.91 0.91 9.55
C THR A 22 -11.24 1.25 8.23
N GLN A 23 -11.87 2.07 7.36
CA GLN A 23 -11.24 2.56 6.12
C GLN A 23 -9.94 3.31 6.39
N SER A 24 -9.92 4.17 7.42
CA SER A 24 -8.74 4.93 7.82
C SER A 24 -7.63 4.03 8.35
N GLN A 25 -7.96 3.00 9.15
CA GLN A 25 -7.00 2.03 9.68
C GLN A 25 -6.39 1.17 8.56
N VAL A 26 -7.23 0.63 7.68
CA VAL A 26 -6.81 -0.18 6.52
C VAL A 26 -5.86 0.62 5.63
N THR A 27 -6.18 1.89 5.35
CA THR A 27 -5.31 2.75 4.53
C THR A 27 -3.96 3.02 5.19
N ARG A 28 -3.94 3.28 6.51
CA ARG A 28 -2.67 3.46 7.26
C ARG A 28 -1.85 2.17 7.25
N GLU A 29 -2.49 1.01 7.40
CA GLU A 29 -1.84 -0.30 7.33
C GLU A 29 -1.23 -0.56 5.96
N ALA A 30 -2.01 -0.43 4.88
CA ALA A 30 -1.53 -0.56 3.51
C ALA A 30 -0.33 0.33 3.21
N ILE A 31 -0.38 1.62 3.56
CA ILE A 31 0.73 2.55 3.32
C ILE A 31 2.01 2.11 4.02
N GLY A 32 1.93 1.70 5.28
CA GLY A 32 3.15 1.30 5.98
C GLY A 32 3.65 -0.09 5.59
N LEU A 33 2.79 -1.04 5.18
CA LEU A 33 3.24 -2.30 4.58
C LEU A 33 4.02 -2.02 3.28
N MET A 34 3.49 -1.16 2.42
CA MET A 34 4.13 -0.78 1.17
C MET A 34 5.46 -0.03 1.40
N GLY A 35 5.52 0.84 2.41
CA GLY A 35 6.75 1.55 2.78
C GLY A 35 7.83 0.66 3.40
N GLU A 36 7.48 -0.51 3.93
CA GLU A 36 8.42 -1.53 4.38
C GLU A 36 8.86 -2.45 3.24
N ALA A 37 7.96 -2.74 2.29
CA ALA A 37 8.19 -3.68 1.20
C ALA A 37 8.92 -3.05 -0.01
N VAL A 38 8.84 -1.73 -0.20
CA VAL A 38 9.50 -1.03 -1.32
C VAL A 38 10.84 -0.43 -0.88
N PRO A 39 11.99 -0.94 -1.37
CA PRO A 39 13.31 -0.46 -0.95
C PRO A 39 13.62 1.00 -1.38
N SER A 40 12.84 1.57 -2.32
CA SER A 40 12.98 2.95 -2.79
C SER A 40 12.47 4.00 -1.78
N THR A 41 11.66 3.61 -0.79
CA THR A 41 11.12 4.54 0.23
C THR A 41 12.04 4.66 1.44
N LYS A 42 13.20 5.30 1.24
CA LYS A 42 14.11 5.71 2.32
C LYS A 42 13.44 6.75 3.24
N GLY A 43 12.59 6.30 4.18
CA GLY A 43 11.98 7.20 5.17
C GLY A 43 10.84 6.62 6.00
N ALA A 44 10.17 5.56 5.53
CA ALA A 44 9.00 5.00 6.23
C ALA A 44 9.33 4.04 7.39
N ARG A 45 10.62 3.74 7.62
CA ARG A 45 11.11 2.84 8.69
C ARG A 45 10.99 3.43 10.11
N LYS A 46 10.07 4.38 10.35
CA LYS A 46 9.87 4.98 11.67
C LYS A 46 8.81 4.19 12.43
N ARG A 47 9.28 3.17 13.16
CA ARG A 47 8.62 2.44 14.27
C ARG A 47 7.09 2.52 14.26
N ARG A 48 6.41 1.61 13.56
CA ARG A 48 4.95 1.46 13.71
C ARG A 48 4.61 0.65 14.95
N LYS A 49 3.54 1.06 15.65
CA LYS A 49 2.81 0.21 16.60
C LYS A 49 2.29 -1.02 15.83
N PRO A 50 2.31 -2.23 16.40
CA PRO A 50 1.70 -3.40 15.77
C PRO A 50 0.26 -3.06 15.40
N GLY A 51 -0.05 -3.22 14.11
CA GLY A 51 -1.37 -2.95 13.55
C GLY A 51 -2.44 -3.77 14.24
N SER A 52 -3.70 -3.34 14.12
CA SER A 52 -4.81 -4.11 14.66
C SER A 52 -4.93 -5.40 13.86
N HIS A 53 -5.04 -6.56 14.53
CA HIS A 53 -5.20 -7.85 13.86
C HIS A 53 -6.37 -7.87 12.85
N GLN A 54 -7.38 -7.03 13.07
CA GLN A 54 -8.54 -6.88 12.18
C GLN A 54 -8.19 -6.23 10.84
N ALA A 55 -7.34 -5.20 10.81
CA ALA A 55 -7.00 -4.55 9.55
C ALA A 55 -6.08 -5.43 8.68
N ASN A 56 -5.22 -6.25 9.28
CA ASN A 56 -4.47 -7.29 8.56
C ASN A 56 -5.38 -8.36 7.91
N SER A 57 -6.54 -8.68 8.48
CA SER A 57 -7.46 -9.65 7.87
C SER A 57 -8.27 -9.08 6.71
N LEU A 58 -8.22 -7.77 6.50
CA LEU A 58 -8.91 -7.06 5.42
C LEU A 58 -7.97 -6.76 4.24
N LEU A 59 -6.66 -6.83 4.45
CA LEU A 59 -5.65 -6.67 3.42
C LEU A 59 -5.37 -8.01 2.75
N GLY A 60 -5.43 -8.01 1.42
CA GLY A 60 -5.20 -9.15 0.55
C GLY A 60 -3.75 -9.20 0.07
N ARG A 61 -3.56 -9.42 -1.24
CA ARG A 61 -2.22 -9.48 -1.82
C ARG A 61 -1.66 -8.10 -2.13
N SER A 62 -0.42 -7.86 -1.73
CA SER A 62 0.38 -6.71 -2.15
C SER A 62 0.96 -6.94 -3.55
N ASN A 63 0.75 -6.00 -4.48
CA ASN A 63 1.31 -6.02 -5.83
C ASN A 63 2.28 -4.86 -6.02
N LEU A 64 3.57 -5.19 -6.01
CA LEU A 64 4.68 -4.23 -6.12
C LEU A 64 5.34 -4.24 -7.51
N LYS A 65 4.76 -4.93 -8.49
CA LYS A 65 5.38 -5.14 -9.82
C LYS A 65 5.74 -3.83 -10.54
N PHE A 66 5.01 -2.75 -10.25
CA PHE A 66 5.22 -1.44 -10.85
C PHE A 66 5.89 -0.43 -9.90
N ALA A 67 6.22 -0.83 -8.67
CA ALA A 67 6.86 0.04 -7.68
C ALA A 67 8.31 0.39 -8.06
N GLU A 68 8.97 -0.50 -8.81
CA GLU A 68 10.37 -0.41 -9.22
C GLU A 68 10.55 0.20 -10.62
N CYS A 69 9.47 0.47 -11.35
CA CYS A 69 9.53 1.02 -12.71
C CYS A 69 9.88 2.53 -12.76
N GLN A 70 10.55 3.05 -11.74
CA GLN A 70 10.96 4.44 -11.64
C GLN A 70 12.19 4.68 -12.54
N GLY A 71 11.96 5.19 -13.75
CA GLY A 71 13.01 5.75 -14.63
C GLY A 71 13.22 5.11 -16.00
N LEU A 72 12.39 4.16 -16.44
CA LEU A 72 12.47 3.59 -17.80
C LEU A 72 11.24 3.97 -18.64
N PRO A 73 11.40 4.26 -19.94
CA PRO A 73 10.30 4.65 -20.85
C PRO A 73 9.35 3.49 -21.22
N LEU A 74 9.29 2.44 -20.39
CA LEU A 74 8.58 1.19 -20.66
C LEU A 74 7.83 0.72 -19.41
N CYS A 75 6.89 1.52 -18.91
CA CYS A 75 5.74 0.96 -18.22
C CYS A 75 4.65 0.72 -19.27
N PRO A 76 4.21 -0.53 -19.51
CA PRO A 76 3.14 -0.78 -20.46
C PRO A 76 1.85 -0.13 -19.96
N PRO A 77 0.99 0.42 -20.85
CA PRO A 77 -0.35 0.82 -20.47
C PRO A 77 -1.06 -0.41 -19.93
N ALA A 78 -1.65 -0.28 -18.73
CA ALA A 78 -2.56 -1.28 -18.20
C ALA A 78 -3.63 -1.55 -19.27
N ALA A 79 -3.73 -2.80 -19.72
CA ALA A 79 -4.69 -3.25 -20.71
C ALA A 79 -6.13 -3.11 -20.19
#